data_AF-A0A7S1GPP7-F1
#
_entry.id   AF-A0A7S1GPP7-F1
#
_cell.length_a   1.000
_cell.length_b   1.000
_cell.length_c   1.000
_cell.angle_alpha   90.00
_cell.angle_beta   90.00
_cell.angle_gamma   90.00
#
_symmetry.space_group_name_H-M   'P 1'
#
loop_
_entity.id
_entity.type
_entity.pdbx_description
1 polymer ?
#
loop_
_entity_poly.entity_id
_entity_poly.type
_entity_poly.pdbx_seq_one_letter_code
_entity_poly.pdbx_strand_id
1 'polypeptide(L)'
;CFSVADGFSLPRQVYKATKFSTTRTLSMSSSVEDGTTTAAAASSSSAEEGESMYVASEIEVPLSFDQMVRQAAAAMRDAYDKGMKRQTVRILLPRDPSSGQIGRYFEPDAQLDTTELILAPPDESWQGGIMQLYRSCEPACEEILRYYSPVEGGLPPRITEDRSIDESGVDGMGLLITENVSPSEDVSCFVQPSQETTDAVESICDQAGDRLVVLINPQWRDVDDALDTYSKDEGFMGQLASFLGGKGNTLKRLSGLGFELAYTLDGYVCKGGNIRLFKRFDTDWNVFAENDSATDYIKVGTSKTRPTYQDVEKMLDDKGISLKYARDFGLAPKL
;
A
#
# COMPACT_ATOMS: atom_id res chain seq x y z
N CYS A 1 42.67 -39.97 25.27
CA CYS A 1 41.26 -40.17 25.64
C CYS A 1 40.90 -39.20 26.76
N PHE A 2 40.40 -38.02 26.42
CA PHE A 2 39.75 -37.12 27.38
C PHE A 2 38.40 -36.70 26.77
N SER A 3 37.36 -36.97 27.53
CA SER A 3 35.96 -36.73 27.24
C SER A 3 35.65 -35.25 27.36
N VAL A 4 35.03 -34.66 26.33
CA VAL A 4 34.39 -33.34 26.38
C VAL A 4 32.91 -33.57 26.19
N ALA A 5 32.17 -33.43 27.29
CA ALA A 5 30.73 -33.21 27.29
C ALA A 5 30.50 -32.13 28.33
N ASP A 6 29.97 -30.98 27.91
CA ASP A 6 28.91 -30.30 28.64
C ASP A 6 28.28 -29.24 27.75
N GLY A 7 26.96 -29.42 27.56
CA GLY A 7 26.11 -28.60 26.71
C GLY A 7 25.69 -27.30 27.39
N PHE A 8 25.72 -26.23 26.60
CA PHE A 8 25.06 -24.97 26.94
C PHE A 8 23.59 -25.06 26.50
N SER A 9 22.68 -25.17 27.47
CA SER A 9 21.24 -25.03 27.27
C SER A 9 20.82 -23.61 27.64
N LEU A 10 20.33 -22.84 26.67
CA LEU A 10 19.69 -21.54 26.95
C LEU A 10 18.24 -21.74 27.43
N PRO A 11 17.74 -20.90 28.35
CA PRO A 11 16.39 -21.04 28.90
C PRO A 11 15.32 -20.63 27.89
N ARG A 12 14.31 -21.49 27.70
CA ARG A 12 13.05 -21.15 27.01
C ARG A 12 12.32 -20.07 27.83
N GLN A 13 12.19 -18.86 27.27
CA GLN A 13 11.23 -17.88 27.77
C GLN A 13 9.82 -18.28 27.34
N VAL A 14 8.97 -18.59 28.32
CA VAL A 14 7.55 -18.83 28.13
C VAL A 14 6.84 -17.49 28.18
N TYR A 15 6.40 -16.97 27.02
CA TYR A 15 5.51 -15.81 26.97
C TYR A 15 4.10 -16.25 27.36
N LYS A 16 3.58 -15.67 28.45
CA LYS A 16 2.17 -15.80 28.83
C LYS A 16 1.34 -14.84 28.00
N ALA A 17 0.39 -15.37 27.23
CA ALA A 17 -0.62 -14.58 26.52
C ALA A 17 -1.56 -13.90 27.54
N THR A 18 -1.48 -12.57 27.62
CA THR A 18 -2.42 -11.76 28.40
C THR A 18 -3.64 -11.47 27.54
N LYS A 19 -4.78 -12.07 27.89
CA LYS A 19 -6.08 -11.78 27.25
C LYS A 19 -6.54 -10.38 27.67
N PHE A 20 -6.60 -9.44 26.73
CA PHE A 20 -7.31 -8.18 26.92
C PHE A 20 -8.76 -8.35 26.45
N SER A 21 -9.69 -8.18 27.39
CA SER A 21 -11.13 -8.14 27.17
C SER A 21 -11.57 -6.68 27.16
N THR A 22 -11.77 -6.10 25.99
CA THR A 22 -12.36 -4.76 25.84
C THR A 22 -13.87 -4.91 25.65
N THR A 23 -14.63 -4.86 26.73
CA THR A 23 -16.09 -4.84 26.69
C THR A 23 -16.55 -3.42 26.34
N ARG A 24 -16.95 -3.19 25.09
CA ARG A 24 -17.59 -1.93 24.66
C ARG A 24 -19.10 -2.14 24.66
N THR A 25 -19.77 -1.59 25.68
CA THR A 25 -21.23 -1.62 25.83
C THR A 25 -21.87 -0.67 24.82
N LEU A 26 -22.51 -1.20 23.78
CA LEU A 26 -23.39 -0.45 22.88
C LEU A 26 -24.83 -0.63 23.35
N SER A 27 -25.47 0.47 23.79
CA SER A 27 -26.90 0.53 24.04
C SER A 27 -27.64 0.77 22.73
N MET A 28 -28.37 -0.22 22.23
CA MET A 28 -29.32 -0.05 21.13
C MET A 28 -30.74 -0.02 21.69
N SER A 29 -31.43 1.11 21.50
CA SER A 29 -32.87 1.24 21.67
C SER A 29 -33.55 0.79 20.39
N SER A 30 -34.29 -0.31 20.43
CA SER A 30 -35.12 -0.80 19.33
C SER A 30 -36.54 -0.23 19.46
N SER A 31 -37.00 0.43 18.40
CA SER A 31 -38.41 0.78 18.18
C SER A 31 -38.91 -0.13 17.07
N VAL A 32 -39.78 -1.07 17.45
CA VAL A 32 -40.45 -2.01 16.54
C VAL A 32 -41.68 -1.31 15.99
N GLU A 33 -41.72 -1.08 14.68
CA GLU A 33 -42.96 -0.79 13.96
C GLU A 33 -43.23 -1.90 12.94
N ASP A 34 -44.42 -2.46 13.10
CA ASP A 34 -45.00 -3.60 12.40
C ASP A 34 -45.75 -3.09 11.17
N GLY A 35 -45.55 -3.71 10.00
CA GLY A 35 -45.95 -3.09 8.73
C GLY A 35 -46.05 -4.02 7.52
N THR A 36 -47.04 -4.92 7.57
CA THR A 36 -47.88 -5.42 6.46
C THR A 36 -47.23 -5.70 5.09
N THR A 37 -47.08 -6.99 4.79
CA THR A 37 -46.83 -7.58 3.47
C THR A 37 -48.00 -7.37 2.50
N THR A 38 -47.74 -6.81 1.32
CA THR A 38 -48.58 -6.98 0.13
C THR A 38 -47.73 -7.41 -1.07
N ALA A 39 -48.11 -8.55 -1.64
CA ALA A 39 -47.52 -9.13 -2.84
C ALA A 39 -48.18 -8.54 -4.09
N ALA A 40 -47.38 -8.12 -5.09
CA ALA A 40 -47.88 -7.91 -6.44
C ALA A 40 -46.77 -8.00 -7.51
N ALA A 41 -47.05 -8.87 -8.48
CA ALA A 41 -46.74 -8.79 -9.91
C ALA A 41 -45.27 -8.71 -10.37
N ALA A 42 -44.81 -9.84 -10.87
CA ALA A 42 -43.71 -9.95 -11.82
C ALA A 42 -44.07 -9.23 -13.14
N SER A 43 -43.26 -8.25 -13.54
CA SER A 43 -43.17 -7.74 -14.89
C SER A 43 -41.76 -7.95 -15.42
N SER A 44 -41.66 -8.77 -16.46
CA SER A 44 -40.45 -9.03 -17.22
C SER A 44 -40.10 -7.79 -18.05
N SER A 45 -39.11 -7.01 -17.62
CA SER A 45 -38.45 -6.01 -18.45
C SER A 45 -37.15 -6.60 -18.99
N SER A 46 -37.08 -6.76 -20.29
CA SER A 46 -35.88 -7.02 -21.07
C SER A 46 -34.75 -6.05 -20.68
N ALA A 47 -33.66 -6.61 -20.16
CA ALA A 47 -32.42 -5.88 -19.89
C ALA A 47 -31.79 -5.48 -21.22
N GLU A 48 -31.93 -4.22 -21.59
CA GLU A 48 -31.00 -3.58 -22.51
C GLU A 48 -29.69 -3.41 -21.73
N GLU A 49 -28.63 -4.05 -22.22
CA GLU A 49 -27.25 -3.85 -21.79
C GLU A 49 -26.84 -2.42 -22.15
N GLY A 50 -27.26 -1.47 -21.32
CA GLY A 50 -26.67 -0.14 -21.31
C GLY A 50 -25.26 -0.30 -20.78
N GLU A 51 -24.26 -0.18 -21.66
CA GLU A 51 -22.89 0.15 -21.26
C GLU A 51 -22.96 1.42 -20.41
N SER A 52 -23.02 1.22 -19.10
CA SER A 52 -22.84 2.27 -18.12
C SER A 52 -21.45 2.83 -18.35
N MET A 53 -21.41 4.01 -18.97
CA MET A 53 -20.17 4.75 -19.14
C MET A 53 -19.72 5.16 -17.73
N TYR A 54 -18.88 4.32 -17.12
CA TYR A 54 -18.23 4.61 -15.85
C TYR A 54 -17.43 5.89 -16.03
N VAL A 55 -17.97 7.00 -15.53
CA VAL A 55 -17.20 8.23 -15.41
C VAL A 55 -16.20 7.96 -14.29
N ALA A 56 -14.95 7.67 -14.68
CA ALA A 56 -13.86 7.49 -13.73
C ALA A 56 -13.82 8.75 -12.85
N SER A 57 -14.10 8.59 -11.55
CA SER A 57 -14.02 9.67 -10.58
C SER A 57 -12.62 10.27 -10.64
N GLU A 58 -12.52 11.59 -10.67
CA GLU A 58 -11.22 12.26 -10.62
C GLU A 58 -10.48 11.82 -9.36
N ILE A 59 -9.22 11.43 -9.55
CA ILE A 59 -8.39 10.86 -8.50
C ILE A 59 -7.76 12.00 -7.68
N GLU A 60 -7.88 11.95 -6.36
CA GLU A 60 -7.37 12.97 -5.44
C GLU A 60 -6.34 12.35 -4.49
N VAL A 61 -5.21 13.03 -4.29
CA VAL A 61 -4.17 12.57 -3.36
C VAL A 61 -4.75 12.49 -1.94
N PRO A 62 -4.64 11.36 -1.23
CA PRO A 62 -5.12 11.27 0.14
C PRO A 62 -4.25 12.16 1.04
N LEU A 63 -4.91 13.02 1.82
CA LEU A 63 -4.29 13.94 2.77
C LEU A 63 -4.18 13.34 4.18
N SER A 64 -4.81 12.18 4.42
CA SER A 64 -4.75 11.48 5.69
C SER A 64 -4.57 9.97 5.52
N PHE A 65 -4.11 9.32 6.58
CA PHE A 65 -3.98 7.87 6.64
C PHE A 65 -5.31 7.14 6.33
N ASP A 66 -6.41 7.56 6.94
CA ASP A 66 -7.74 6.96 6.69
C ASP A 66 -8.19 7.12 5.22
N GLN A 67 -7.95 8.29 4.62
CA GLN A 67 -8.25 8.48 3.20
C GLN A 67 -7.45 7.54 2.31
N MET A 68 -6.13 7.40 2.57
CA MET A 68 -5.27 6.50 1.81
C MET A 68 -5.70 5.04 1.96
N VAL A 69 -6.00 4.59 3.19
CA VAL A 69 -6.48 3.24 3.50
C VAL A 69 -7.77 2.95 2.72
N ARG A 70 -8.75 3.85 2.76
CA ARG A 70 -10.03 3.69 2.03
C ARG A 70 -9.82 3.65 0.52
N GLN A 71 -8.99 4.53 -0.02
CA GLN A 71 -8.72 4.55 -1.46
C GLN A 71 -7.99 3.29 -1.92
N ALA A 72 -6.99 2.81 -1.18
CA ALA A 72 -6.28 1.58 -1.49
C ALA A 72 -7.21 0.35 -1.43
N ALA A 73 -7.99 0.22 -0.35
CA ALA A 73 -8.96 -0.88 -0.20
C ALA A 73 -10.04 -0.87 -1.29
N ALA A 74 -10.56 0.31 -1.65
CA ALA A 74 -11.53 0.45 -2.74
C ALA A 74 -10.92 0.06 -4.09
N ALA A 75 -9.70 0.54 -4.40
CA ALA A 75 -9.00 0.16 -5.62
C ALA A 75 -8.73 -1.35 -5.70
N MET A 76 -8.37 -1.98 -4.58
CA MET A 76 -8.18 -3.44 -4.51
C MET A 76 -9.48 -4.20 -4.80
N ARG A 77 -10.60 -3.76 -4.23
CA ARG A 77 -11.92 -4.36 -4.45
C ARG A 77 -12.37 -4.22 -5.91
N ASP A 78 -12.34 -3.00 -6.43
CA ASP A 78 -12.71 -2.70 -7.82
C ASP A 78 -11.85 -3.50 -8.82
N ALA A 79 -10.55 -3.66 -8.53
CA ALA A 79 -9.64 -4.48 -9.32
C ALA A 79 -10.00 -5.98 -9.24
N TYR A 80 -10.29 -6.48 -8.04
CA TYR A 80 -10.69 -7.88 -7.82
C TYR A 80 -11.98 -8.24 -8.56
N ASP A 81 -12.96 -7.32 -8.56
CA ASP A 81 -14.25 -7.46 -9.25
C ASP A 81 -14.08 -7.51 -10.78
N LYS A 82 -13.03 -6.86 -11.30
CA LYS A 82 -12.63 -6.97 -12.71
C LYS A 82 -11.72 -8.16 -13.01
N GLY A 83 -11.53 -9.06 -12.04
CA GLY A 83 -10.79 -10.31 -12.22
C GLY A 83 -9.31 -10.25 -11.84
N MET A 84 -8.79 -9.13 -11.33
CA MET A 84 -7.40 -9.02 -10.89
C MET A 84 -7.20 -9.72 -9.54
N LYS A 85 -6.84 -11.00 -9.55
CA LYS A 85 -6.66 -11.83 -8.33
C LYS A 85 -5.26 -11.77 -7.72
N ARG A 86 -4.31 -11.16 -8.42
CA ARG A 86 -2.93 -10.97 -7.99
C ARG A 86 -2.60 -9.50 -8.14
N GLN A 87 -2.44 -8.81 -7.02
CA GLN A 87 -2.39 -7.35 -7.00
C GLN A 87 -1.11 -6.85 -6.36
N THR A 88 -0.54 -5.78 -6.93
CA THR A 88 0.51 -4.98 -6.29
C THR A 88 -0.07 -3.65 -5.84
N VAL A 89 0.19 -3.29 -4.60
CA VAL A 89 -0.24 -2.04 -3.97
C VAL A 89 0.98 -1.31 -3.41
N ARG A 90 1.15 -0.02 -3.74
CA ARG A 90 2.15 0.85 -3.12
C ARG A 90 1.44 2.00 -2.40
N ILE A 91 1.78 2.19 -1.14
CA ILE A 91 1.21 3.21 -0.27
C ILE A 91 2.32 4.02 0.37
N LEU A 92 1.99 5.26 0.73
CA LEU A 92 2.79 6.00 1.68
C LEU A 92 2.63 5.40 3.07
N LEU A 93 3.61 5.60 3.92
CA LEU A 93 3.63 5.07 5.27
C LEU A 93 3.33 6.16 6.28
N PRO A 94 2.44 5.89 7.26
CA PRO A 94 2.16 6.84 8.33
C PRO A 94 3.42 7.07 9.17
N ARG A 95 3.78 8.34 9.33
CA ARG A 95 4.94 8.77 10.11
C ARG A 95 4.54 9.92 11.02
N ASP A 96 5.01 9.88 12.25
CA ASP A 96 4.86 11.01 13.18
C ASP A 96 5.77 12.17 12.69
N PRO A 97 5.25 13.38 12.44
CA PRO A 97 6.03 14.52 11.99
C PRO A 97 7.07 14.97 13.02
N SER A 98 6.85 14.67 14.31
CA SER A 98 7.78 14.94 15.41
C SER A 98 8.88 13.88 15.57
N SER A 99 8.79 12.76 14.83
CA SER A 99 9.75 11.64 14.85
C SER A 99 11.16 11.96 14.31
N GLY A 100 11.48 13.24 14.06
CA GLY A 100 12.86 13.69 13.93
C GLY A 100 13.73 13.38 15.17
N GLN A 101 13.11 12.98 16.29
CA GLN A 101 13.80 12.42 17.45
C GLN A 101 14.09 10.93 17.25
N ILE A 102 15.28 10.65 16.76
CA ILE A 102 15.89 9.33 16.65
C ILE A 102 15.70 8.52 17.94
N GLY A 103 15.11 7.32 17.84
CA GLY A 103 15.18 6.31 18.91
C GLY A 103 14.06 6.29 19.95
N ARG A 104 12.98 7.07 19.80
CA ARG A 104 11.73 6.80 20.53
C ARG A 104 10.82 5.94 19.68
N TYR A 105 11.00 4.65 19.92
CA TYR A 105 10.22 3.52 19.44
C TYR A 105 8.73 3.84 19.39
N PHE A 106 8.10 3.39 18.31
CA PHE A 106 6.79 2.76 18.39
C PHE A 106 6.90 1.65 19.45
N GLU A 107 6.66 1.97 20.72
CA GLU A 107 6.34 0.96 21.72
C GLU A 107 4.86 0.58 21.53
N PRO A 108 4.46 -0.68 21.79
CA PRO A 108 3.05 -1.08 21.73
C PRO A 108 2.12 -0.23 22.62
N ASP A 109 2.69 0.57 23.54
CA ASP A 109 1.98 1.48 24.43
C ASP A 109 2.06 2.96 24.00
N ALA A 110 2.67 3.28 22.86
CA ALA A 110 2.67 4.63 22.31
C ALA A 110 1.24 4.98 21.89
N GLN A 111 0.59 5.87 22.64
CA GLN A 111 -0.66 6.50 22.21
C GLN A 111 -0.38 7.35 20.98
N LEU A 112 -0.52 6.75 19.80
CA LEU A 112 -0.46 7.46 18.55
C LEU A 112 -1.71 8.30 18.46
N ASP A 113 -1.54 9.61 18.56
CA ASP A 113 -2.57 10.51 18.07
C ASP A 113 -2.53 10.44 16.54
N THR A 114 -3.36 9.56 15.98
CA THR A 114 -3.48 9.36 14.53
C THR A 114 -3.84 10.64 13.77
N THR A 115 -4.26 11.70 14.46
CA THR A 115 -4.62 12.98 13.86
C THR A 115 -3.42 13.80 13.37
N GLU A 116 -2.21 13.51 13.87
CA GLU A 116 -0.99 14.25 13.48
C GLU A 116 -0.08 13.47 12.51
N LEU A 117 -0.46 12.27 12.09
CA LEU A 117 0.39 11.46 11.21
C LEU A 117 0.49 12.07 9.80
N ILE A 118 1.71 12.18 9.30
CA ILE A 118 2.01 12.53 7.91
C ILE A 118 2.21 11.27 7.08
N LEU A 119 1.94 11.37 5.77
CA LEU A 119 2.18 10.29 4.81
C LEU A 119 3.53 10.47 4.14
N ALA A 120 4.48 9.57 4.45
CA ALA A 120 5.85 9.62 3.95
C ALA A 120 6.14 8.47 2.97
N PRO A 121 6.92 8.71 1.90
CA PRO A 121 7.34 7.63 1.02
C PRO A 121 8.25 6.62 1.76
N PRO A 122 8.21 5.32 1.41
CA PRO A 122 9.09 4.31 2.00
C PRO A 122 10.50 4.37 1.41
N ASP A 123 11.22 5.47 1.67
CA ASP A 123 12.53 5.77 1.09
C ASP A 123 13.67 5.80 2.14
N GLU A 124 14.85 6.27 1.74
CA GLU A 124 16.03 6.38 2.59
C GLU A 124 15.88 7.36 3.77
N SER A 125 14.79 8.15 3.85
CA SER A 125 14.54 9.06 4.97
C SER A 125 14.14 8.34 6.26
N TRP A 126 13.90 7.02 6.20
CA TRP A 126 13.59 6.16 7.34
C TRP A 126 14.87 5.63 7.99
N GLN A 127 15.36 6.37 8.98
CA GLN A 127 16.64 6.07 9.64
C GLN A 127 16.69 4.74 10.39
N GLY A 128 15.54 4.25 10.87
CA GLY A 128 15.43 2.91 11.47
C GLY A 128 15.38 1.78 10.43
N GLY A 129 15.59 2.11 9.14
CA GLY A 129 15.69 1.17 8.05
C GLY A 129 14.43 0.32 7.87
N ILE A 130 14.63 -0.90 7.37
CA ILE A 130 13.53 -1.79 6.98
C ILE A 130 12.62 -2.16 8.15
N MET A 131 13.15 -2.30 9.36
CA MET A 131 12.33 -2.61 10.54
C MET A 131 11.43 -1.46 10.97
N GLN A 132 11.86 -0.21 10.76
CA GLN A 132 10.99 0.94 11.02
C GLN A 132 9.90 1.05 9.96
N LEU A 133 10.25 0.80 8.69
CA LEU A 133 9.29 0.72 7.59
C LEU A 133 8.24 -0.36 7.89
N TYR A 134 8.66 -1.55 8.31
CA TYR A 134 7.75 -2.67 8.61
C TYR A 134 6.75 -2.32 9.69
N ARG A 135 7.22 -1.76 10.81
CA ARG A 135 6.35 -1.33 11.92
C ARG A 135 5.33 -0.25 11.55
N SER A 136 5.57 0.50 10.47
CA SER A 136 4.61 1.45 9.93
C SER A 136 3.70 0.81 8.86
N CYS A 137 4.27 -0.07 8.04
CA CYS A 137 3.59 -0.72 6.93
C CYS A 137 2.59 -1.79 7.39
N GLU A 138 2.95 -2.64 8.35
CA GLU A 138 2.11 -3.72 8.84
C GLU A 138 0.75 -3.23 9.37
N PRO A 139 0.67 -2.24 10.31
CA PRO A 139 -0.62 -1.69 10.73
C PRO A 139 -1.42 -1.06 9.59
N ALA A 140 -0.75 -0.42 8.63
CA ALA A 140 -1.40 0.11 7.43
C ALA A 140 -2.04 -1.00 6.58
N CYS A 141 -1.34 -2.13 6.42
CA CYS A 141 -1.85 -3.30 5.71
C CYS A 141 -3.05 -3.91 6.46
N GLU A 142 -2.99 -4.04 7.79
CA GLU A 142 -4.13 -4.52 8.57
C GLU A 142 -5.38 -3.65 8.36
N GLU A 143 -5.24 -2.33 8.43
CA GLU A 143 -6.36 -1.41 8.23
C GLU A 143 -6.91 -1.49 6.80
N ILE A 144 -6.05 -1.58 5.79
CA ILE A 144 -6.47 -1.81 4.40
C ILE A 144 -7.26 -3.11 4.27
N LEU A 145 -6.79 -4.21 4.88
CA LEU A 145 -7.48 -5.51 4.84
C LEU A 145 -8.81 -5.48 5.58
N ARG A 146 -8.93 -4.75 6.69
CA ARG A 146 -10.19 -4.54 7.42
C ARG A 146 -11.20 -3.75 6.57
N TYR A 147 -10.76 -2.73 5.85
CA TYR A 147 -11.62 -1.97 4.94
C TYR A 147 -11.97 -2.73 3.66
N TYR A 148 -11.05 -3.56 3.15
CA TYR A 148 -11.26 -4.39 1.96
C TYR A 148 -12.29 -5.49 2.23
N SER A 149 -12.18 -6.16 3.37
CA SER A 149 -12.99 -7.34 3.68
C SER A 149 -14.44 -6.94 3.95
N PRO A 150 -15.42 -7.76 3.51
CA PRO A 150 -16.82 -7.51 3.80
C PRO A 150 -17.08 -7.60 5.31
N VAL A 151 -17.80 -6.62 5.87
CA VAL A 151 -18.24 -6.67 7.27
C VAL A 151 -19.54 -7.48 7.35
N GLU A 152 -19.44 -8.79 7.23
CA GLU A 152 -20.58 -9.68 7.44
C GLU A 152 -20.84 -9.87 8.94
N GLY A 153 -22.09 -9.68 9.37
CA GLY A 153 -22.44 -9.83 10.79
C GLY A 153 -21.90 -8.75 11.73
N GLY A 154 -21.35 -7.65 11.19
CA GLY A 154 -20.90 -6.49 11.98
C GLY A 154 -19.54 -6.64 12.65
N LEU A 155 -18.79 -7.71 12.37
CA LEU A 155 -17.45 -7.93 12.92
C LEU A 155 -16.39 -7.84 11.81
N PRO A 156 -15.26 -7.14 12.04
CA PRO A 156 -14.15 -7.13 11.09
C PRO A 156 -13.50 -8.53 11.01
N PRO A 157 -12.82 -8.84 9.89
CA PRO A 157 -12.08 -10.10 9.77
C PRO A 157 -11.02 -10.22 10.87
N ARG A 158 -10.78 -11.44 11.32
CA ARG A 158 -9.58 -11.71 12.12
C ARG A 158 -8.38 -11.71 11.17
N ILE A 159 -7.30 -11.04 11.57
CA ILE A 159 -6.05 -11.02 10.82
C ILE A 159 -5.01 -11.77 11.62
N THR A 160 -4.29 -12.66 10.94
CA THR A 160 -3.17 -13.42 11.52
C THR A 160 -1.92 -13.15 10.71
N GLU A 161 -0.79 -13.03 11.39
CA GLU A 161 0.51 -12.87 10.76
C GLU A 161 1.23 -14.22 10.76
N ASP A 162 1.66 -14.66 9.58
CA ASP A 162 2.59 -15.77 9.41
C ASP A 162 4.03 -15.25 9.38
N ARG A 163 4.73 -15.43 10.51
CA ARG A 163 6.12 -15.04 10.69
C ARG A 163 7.12 -15.97 10.02
N SER A 164 6.70 -17.09 9.39
CA SER A 164 7.66 -17.95 8.69
C SER A 164 8.24 -17.30 7.43
N ILE A 165 7.65 -16.20 6.97
CA ILE A 165 8.18 -15.40 5.85
C ILE A 165 9.42 -14.58 6.26
N ASP A 166 9.55 -14.25 7.55
CA ASP A 166 10.66 -13.51 8.14
C ASP A 166 11.04 -14.18 9.47
N GLU A 167 11.59 -15.40 9.38
CA GLU A 167 12.01 -16.18 10.56
C GLU A 167 13.08 -15.46 11.38
N SER A 168 13.90 -14.64 10.72
CA SER A 168 14.97 -13.85 11.35
C SER A 168 14.39 -12.71 12.19
N GLY A 169 13.24 -12.17 11.77
CA GLY A 169 12.58 -11.02 12.36
C GLY A 169 13.33 -9.71 12.14
N VAL A 170 14.30 -9.69 11.21
CA VAL A 170 15.13 -8.51 10.91
C VAL A 170 15.01 -8.05 9.46
N ASP A 171 14.32 -8.82 8.61
CA ASP A 171 14.19 -8.51 7.19
C ASP A 171 13.01 -7.58 6.91
N GLY A 172 12.15 -7.35 7.91
CA GLY A 172 11.06 -6.39 7.87
C GLY A 172 10.00 -6.77 6.84
N MET A 173 9.62 -8.05 6.86
CA MET A 173 8.61 -8.62 5.97
C MET A 173 7.60 -9.43 6.78
N GLY A 174 6.45 -9.69 6.18
CA GLY A 174 5.43 -10.55 6.80
C GLY A 174 4.38 -11.01 5.80
N LEU A 175 3.58 -11.99 6.22
CA LEU A 175 2.38 -12.42 5.51
C LEU A 175 1.18 -12.29 6.44
N LEU A 176 0.28 -11.38 6.11
CA LEU A 176 -1.01 -11.23 6.77
C LEU A 176 -2.05 -12.09 6.04
N ILE A 177 -2.80 -12.87 6.80
CA ILE A 177 -3.90 -13.71 6.31
C ILE A 177 -5.17 -13.29 7.03
N THR A 178 -6.19 -12.91 6.27
CA THR A 178 -7.53 -12.65 6.81
C THR A 178 -8.28 -13.97 6.99
N GLU A 179 -8.99 -14.12 8.10
CA GLU A 179 -9.97 -15.18 8.34
C GLU A 179 -11.37 -14.55 8.19
N ASN A 180 -11.93 -14.62 6.99
CA ASN A 180 -13.28 -14.14 6.69
C ASN A 180 -14.34 -15.19 7.05
N VAL A 181 -15.62 -14.79 6.98
CA VAL A 181 -16.74 -15.73 7.21
C VAL A 181 -16.72 -16.86 6.17
N SER A 182 -16.47 -16.51 4.91
CA SER A 182 -16.23 -17.48 3.85
C SER A 182 -14.72 -17.61 3.56
N PRO A 183 -14.13 -18.81 3.67
CA PRO A 183 -12.72 -19.02 3.34
C PRO A 183 -12.34 -18.68 1.90
N SER A 184 -13.31 -18.66 0.98
CA SER A 184 -13.10 -18.23 -0.40
C SER A 184 -12.83 -16.73 -0.54
N GLU A 185 -13.06 -15.96 0.52
CA GLU A 185 -12.85 -14.51 0.58
C GLU A 185 -11.61 -14.16 1.39
N ASP A 186 -10.89 -15.14 1.94
CA ASP A 186 -9.62 -14.91 2.62
C ASP A 186 -8.60 -14.28 1.67
N VAL A 187 -7.86 -13.30 2.16
CA VAL A 187 -6.80 -12.58 1.46
C VAL A 187 -5.47 -12.98 2.05
N SER A 188 -4.49 -13.24 1.18
CA SER A 188 -3.08 -13.37 1.55
C SER A 188 -2.33 -12.09 1.15
N CYS A 189 -1.77 -11.39 2.13
CA CYS A 189 -1.13 -10.09 1.95
C CYS A 189 0.33 -10.15 2.39
N PHE A 190 1.25 -10.10 1.42
CA PHE A 190 2.67 -9.94 1.70
C PHE A 190 2.96 -8.48 2.01
N VAL A 191 3.51 -8.23 3.19
CA VAL A 191 3.93 -6.90 3.65
C VAL A 191 5.42 -6.73 3.35
N GLN A 192 5.74 -5.74 2.53
CA GLN A 192 7.09 -5.44 2.08
C GLN A 192 7.90 -6.65 1.58
N PRO A 193 7.36 -7.50 0.70
CA PRO A 193 8.10 -8.65 0.20
C PRO A 193 9.37 -8.21 -0.53
N SER A 194 10.42 -9.03 -0.41
CA SER A 194 11.69 -8.86 -1.11
C SER A 194 11.89 -9.97 -2.15
N GLN A 195 13.00 -9.93 -2.89
CA GLN A 195 13.33 -11.01 -3.85
C GLN A 195 13.43 -12.39 -3.17
N GLU A 196 13.77 -12.42 -1.88
CA GLU A 196 13.96 -13.65 -1.10
C GLU A 196 12.63 -14.36 -0.81
N THR A 197 11.51 -13.64 -0.80
CA THR A 197 10.18 -14.22 -0.54
C THR A 197 9.46 -14.67 -1.80
N THR A 198 10.07 -14.55 -2.99
CA THR A 198 9.43 -14.88 -4.28
C THR A 198 8.91 -16.33 -4.31
N ASP A 199 9.67 -17.28 -3.77
CA ASP A 199 9.27 -18.70 -3.75
C ASP A 199 8.06 -18.93 -2.82
N ALA A 200 7.99 -18.20 -1.69
CA ALA A 200 6.84 -18.23 -0.81
C ALA A 200 5.61 -17.58 -1.46
N VAL A 201 5.80 -16.48 -2.20
CA VAL A 201 4.73 -15.82 -2.97
C VAL A 201 4.14 -16.79 -3.99
N GLU A 202 4.97 -17.52 -4.74
CA GLU A 202 4.52 -18.56 -5.68
C GLU A 202 3.70 -19.65 -4.99
N SER A 203 4.25 -20.21 -3.91
CA SER A 203 3.56 -21.26 -3.13
C SER A 203 2.20 -20.79 -2.60
N ILE A 204 2.11 -19.57 -2.08
CA ILE A 204 0.84 -19.00 -1.62
C ILE A 204 -0.11 -18.73 -2.79
N CYS A 205 0.40 -18.28 -3.94
CA CYS A 205 -0.44 -18.10 -5.13
C CYS A 205 -1.05 -19.42 -5.62
N ASP A 206 -0.30 -20.51 -5.59
CA ASP A 206 -0.78 -21.85 -5.96
C ASP A 206 -1.87 -22.33 -4.99
N GLN A 207 -1.66 -22.12 -3.68
CA GLN A 207 -2.62 -22.49 -2.64
C GLN A 207 -3.87 -21.58 -2.61
N ALA A 208 -3.72 -20.32 -3.01
CA ALA A 208 -4.80 -19.34 -3.02
C ALA A 208 -5.85 -19.67 -4.07
N GLY A 209 -5.46 -20.21 -5.22
CA GLY A 209 -6.37 -20.39 -6.35
C GLY A 209 -6.98 -19.05 -6.75
N ASP A 210 -8.31 -18.95 -6.76
CA ASP A 210 -9.01 -17.71 -7.13
C ASP A 210 -9.03 -16.64 -6.03
N ARG A 211 -8.57 -16.96 -4.81
CA ARG A 211 -8.49 -16.00 -3.70
C ARG A 211 -7.48 -14.90 -3.99
N LEU A 212 -7.70 -13.71 -3.42
CA LEU A 212 -6.82 -12.57 -3.61
C LEU A 212 -5.47 -12.79 -2.93
N VAL A 213 -4.38 -12.60 -3.69
CA VAL A 213 -3.03 -12.43 -3.13
C VAL A 213 -2.55 -11.03 -3.48
N VAL A 214 -2.10 -10.28 -2.47
CA VAL A 214 -1.64 -8.90 -2.63
C VAL A 214 -0.21 -8.74 -2.12
N LEU A 215 0.60 -7.95 -2.85
CA LEU A 215 1.92 -7.49 -2.42
C LEU A 215 1.78 -6.01 -2.06
N ILE A 216 1.98 -5.65 -0.80
CA ILE A 216 1.94 -4.25 -0.36
C ILE A 216 3.37 -3.76 -0.11
N ASN A 217 3.72 -2.63 -0.73
CA ASN A 217 5.03 -1.99 -0.65
C ASN A 217 6.23 -2.92 -0.91
N PRO A 218 6.22 -3.71 -2.00
CA PRO A 218 7.36 -4.57 -2.32
C PRO A 218 8.68 -3.79 -2.40
N GLN A 219 9.75 -4.38 -1.87
CA GLN A 219 11.04 -3.72 -1.68
C GLN A 219 11.81 -3.50 -2.98
N TRP A 220 11.49 -4.24 -4.04
CA TRP A 220 12.04 -3.95 -5.36
C TRP A 220 11.40 -2.65 -5.88
N ARG A 221 12.24 -1.70 -6.30
CA ARG A 221 11.79 -0.52 -7.02
C ARG A 221 11.39 -0.91 -8.44
N ASP A 222 10.27 -0.36 -8.92
CA ASP A 222 9.86 -0.49 -10.32
C ASP A 222 10.76 0.40 -11.19
N VAL A 223 11.98 -0.09 -11.43
CA VAL A 223 13.04 0.53 -12.25
C VAL A 223 13.63 1.82 -11.62
N ASP A 224 14.94 1.97 -11.75
CA ASP A 224 15.80 2.86 -10.96
C ASP A 224 15.65 4.37 -11.29
N ASP A 225 14.97 5.14 -10.43
CA ASP A 225 14.99 6.63 -10.43
C ASP A 225 16.43 7.22 -10.49
N ALA A 226 17.43 6.48 -9.99
CA ALA A 226 18.81 6.90 -9.99
C ALA A 226 19.52 6.71 -11.35
N LEU A 227 19.09 5.75 -12.19
CA LEU A 227 19.68 5.52 -13.51
C LEU A 227 19.02 6.37 -14.60
N ASP A 228 17.76 6.78 -14.41
CA ASP A 228 17.10 7.77 -15.28
C ASP A 228 17.70 9.17 -15.15
N THR A 229 18.44 9.43 -14.06
CA THR A 229 19.24 10.66 -13.91
C THR A 229 20.55 10.59 -14.71
N TYR A 230 21.06 9.38 -15.00
CA TYR A 230 22.34 9.16 -15.70
C TYR A 230 22.20 8.78 -17.18
N SER A 231 21.02 8.40 -17.67
CA SER A 231 20.80 8.06 -19.08
C SER A 231 20.49 9.29 -19.93
N LYS A 232 21.50 10.17 -20.09
CA LYS A 232 21.53 11.06 -21.28
C LYS A 232 21.74 10.27 -22.59
N ASP A 233 22.10 9.00 -22.49
CA ASP A 233 22.24 8.07 -23.61
C ASP A 233 21.11 7.04 -23.56
N GLU A 234 19.93 7.44 -24.03
CA GLU A 234 18.82 6.55 -24.31
C GLU A 234 19.24 5.48 -25.32
N GLY A 235 19.29 4.24 -24.87
CA GLY A 235 19.45 3.09 -25.73
C GLY A 235 18.82 1.86 -25.11
N PHE A 236 18.20 1.03 -25.96
CA PHE A 236 17.65 -0.31 -25.74
C PHE A 236 18.46 -1.21 -24.76
N MET A 237 19.75 -0.94 -24.57
CA MET A 237 20.65 -1.64 -23.65
C MET A 237 20.42 -1.35 -22.16
N GLY A 238 19.87 -0.17 -21.80
CA GLY A 238 19.58 0.18 -20.39
C GLY A 238 18.41 -0.62 -19.81
N GLN A 239 17.34 -0.81 -20.61
CA GLN A 239 16.23 -1.70 -20.27
C GLN A 239 16.64 -3.17 -20.25
N LEU A 240 17.63 -3.57 -21.04
CA LEU A 240 18.16 -4.94 -21.04
C LEU A 240 19.01 -5.23 -19.80
N ALA A 241 19.73 -4.23 -19.26
CA ALA A 241 20.57 -4.39 -18.08
C ALA A 241 19.77 -4.57 -16.77
N SER A 242 18.64 -3.85 -16.62
CA SER A 242 17.71 -4.06 -15.50
C SER A 242 16.99 -5.42 -15.60
N PHE A 243 16.78 -5.92 -16.82
CA PHE A 243 16.20 -7.24 -17.09
C PHE A 243 17.18 -8.41 -16.82
N LEU A 244 18.50 -8.17 -16.84
CA LEU A 244 19.54 -9.19 -16.63
C LEU A 244 20.05 -9.30 -15.18
N GLY A 245 19.60 -8.43 -14.27
CA GLY A 245 19.88 -8.54 -12.83
C GLY A 245 18.88 -9.46 -12.09
N GLY A 246 19.20 -9.86 -10.85
CA GLY A 246 18.30 -10.68 -10.01
C GLY A 246 16.87 -10.14 -9.88
N LYS A 247 16.71 -8.80 -9.88
CA LYS A 247 15.42 -8.09 -9.88
C LYS A 247 14.55 -8.42 -11.11
N GLY A 248 15.15 -8.50 -12.29
CA GLY A 248 14.42 -8.77 -13.55
C GLY A 248 13.77 -10.15 -13.54
N ASN A 249 14.43 -11.14 -12.91
CA ASN A 249 13.87 -12.47 -12.75
C ASN A 249 12.66 -12.47 -11.81
N THR A 250 12.73 -11.79 -10.66
CA THR A 250 11.57 -11.67 -9.74
C THR A 250 10.39 -10.99 -10.43
N LEU A 251 10.58 -9.86 -11.10
CA LEU A 251 9.50 -9.17 -11.82
C LEU A 251 8.87 -10.05 -12.90
N LYS A 252 9.69 -10.80 -13.65
CA LYS A 252 9.20 -11.75 -14.65
C LYS A 252 8.37 -12.88 -14.02
N ARG A 253 8.80 -13.43 -12.88
CA ARG A 253 8.07 -14.46 -12.13
C ARG A 253 6.72 -13.94 -11.66
N LEU A 254 6.71 -12.77 -11.01
CA LEU A 254 5.48 -12.14 -10.53
C LEU A 254 4.51 -11.80 -11.65
N SER A 255 5.01 -11.27 -12.78
CA SER A 255 4.18 -11.06 -13.98
C SER A 255 3.63 -12.39 -14.52
N GLY A 256 4.42 -13.47 -14.48
CA GLY A 256 3.98 -14.82 -14.85
C GLY A 256 2.88 -15.38 -13.95
N LEU A 257 2.83 -14.95 -12.68
CA LEU A 257 1.73 -15.24 -11.75
C LEU A 257 0.50 -14.33 -11.97
N GLY A 258 0.60 -13.32 -12.83
CA GLY A 258 -0.48 -12.37 -13.10
C GLY A 258 -0.55 -11.20 -12.12
N PHE A 259 0.53 -10.89 -11.38
CA PHE A 259 0.55 -9.69 -10.54
C PHE A 259 0.47 -8.42 -11.39
N GLU A 260 -0.56 -7.62 -11.11
CA GLU A 260 -0.81 -6.35 -11.77
C GLU A 260 -0.97 -5.23 -10.75
N LEU A 261 -0.70 -3.99 -11.16
CA LEU A 261 -0.78 -2.82 -10.29
C LEU A 261 -2.24 -2.45 -10.02
N ALA A 262 -2.69 -2.57 -8.76
CA ALA A 262 -4.03 -2.17 -8.33
C ALA A 262 -4.09 -0.69 -7.90
N TYR A 263 -3.08 -0.27 -7.13
CA TYR A 263 -2.98 1.06 -6.52
C TYR A 263 -1.53 1.43 -6.29
N THR A 264 -1.12 2.66 -6.61
CA THR A 264 0.18 3.19 -6.23
C THR A 264 0.09 4.65 -5.88
N LEU A 265 0.56 5.01 -4.70
CA LEU A 265 0.82 6.37 -4.28
C LEU A 265 2.29 6.50 -3.88
N ASP A 266 3.09 7.00 -4.82
CA ASP A 266 4.52 7.23 -4.61
C ASP A 266 4.77 8.73 -4.39
N GLY A 267 5.92 9.08 -3.81
CA GLY A 267 6.34 10.48 -3.72
C GLY A 267 7.85 10.66 -3.67
N TYR A 268 8.30 11.78 -4.21
CA TYR A 268 9.70 12.20 -4.24
C TYR A 268 9.78 13.73 -4.38
N VAL A 269 11.00 14.29 -4.37
CA VAL A 269 11.23 15.73 -4.50
C VAL A 269 11.64 16.09 -5.93
N CYS A 270 10.91 17.00 -6.57
CA CYS A 270 11.27 17.60 -7.86
C CYS A 270 11.25 19.12 -7.75
N LYS A 271 12.24 19.82 -8.33
CA LYS A 271 12.36 21.29 -8.22
C LYS A 271 12.29 21.84 -6.78
N GLY A 272 12.69 21.02 -5.81
CA GLY A 272 12.63 21.31 -4.37
C GLY A 272 11.24 21.19 -3.73
N GLY A 273 10.19 20.86 -4.48
CA GLY A 273 8.84 20.60 -3.95
C GLY A 273 8.52 19.11 -3.87
N ASN A 274 7.59 18.74 -2.99
CA ASN A 274 7.09 17.37 -2.89
C ASN A 274 6.15 17.06 -4.07
N ILE A 275 6.41 15.95 -4.74
CA ILE A 275 5.60 15.42 -5.84
C ILE A 275 4.95 14.11 -5.40
N ARG A 276 3.71 13.91 -5.82
CA ARG A 276 3.01 12.62 -5.71
C ARG A 276 2.71 12.06 -7.09
N LEU A 277 3.06 10.80 -7.29
CA LEU A 277 2.62 10.01 -8.42
C LEU A 277 1.50 9.11 -7.96
N PHE A 278 0.32 9.25 -8.56
CA PHE A 278 -0.84 8.46 -8.20
C PHE A 278 -1.41 7.73 -9.42
N LYS A 279 -1.54 6.42 -9.32
CA LYS A 279 -2.26 5.59 -10.28
C LYS A 279 -3.15 4.56 -9.58
N ARG A 280 -4.36 4.39 -10.09
CA ARG A 280 -5.21 3.20 -9.92
C ARG A 280 -5.10 2.31 -11.15
N PHE A 281 -5.51 1.05 -11.01
CA PHE A 281 -5.48 0.09 -12.11
C PHE A 281 -6.24 0.59 -13.36
N ASP A 282 -7.33 1.35 -13.18
CA ASP A 282 -8.19 1.88 -14.24
C ASP A 282 -7.97 3.36 -14.56
N THR A 283 -6.88 3.96 -14.09
CA THR A 283 -6.51 5.34 -14.45
C THR A 283 -5.16 5.40 -15.13
N ASP A 284 -4.93 6.48 -15.88
CA ASP A 284 -3.56 6.89 -16.21
C ASP A 284 -2.79 7.27 -14.93
N TRP A 285 -1.48 7.47 -15.04
CA TRP A 285 -0.68 8.10 -14.00
C TRP A 285 -1.06 9.56 -13.88
N ASN A 286 -1.24 10.02 -12.65
CA ASN A 286 -1.53 11.41 -12.33
C ASN A 286 -0.39 11.96 -11.48
N VAL A 287 0.07 13.16 -11.82
CA VAL A 287 1.18 13.83 -11.17
C VAL A 287 0.64 15.03 -10.42
N PHE A 288 1.02 15.15 -9.15
CA PHE A 288 0.61 16.25 -8.29
C PHE A 288 1.81 16.92 -7.65
N ALA A 289 1.74 18.24 -7.47
CA ALA A 289 2.68 19.02 -6.71
C ALA A 289 2.04 19.51 -5.41
N GLU A 290 2.75 19.37 -4.30
CA GLU A 290 2.32 19.92 -3.01
C GLU A 290 2.31 21.45 -3.05
N ASN A 291 1.28 22.06 -2.49
CA ASN A 291 1.20 23.50 -2.36
C ASN A 291 2.21 24.04 -1.33
N ASP A 292 2.47 25.35 -1.32
CA ASP A 292 3.51 25.91 -0.43
C ASP A 292 3.11 25.92 1.06
N SER A 293 1.84 25.63 1.37
CA SER A 293 1.33 25.47 2.73
C SER A 293 1.37 24.03 3.24
N ALA A 294 1.76 23.05 2.40
CA ALA A 294 1.73 21.62 2.72
C ALA A 294 0.35 21.12 3.20
N THR A 295 -0.73 21.70 2.67
CA THR A 295 -2.11 21.35 3.03
C THR A 295 -2.85 20.63 1.91
N ASP A 296 -2.36 20.74 0.67
CA ASP A 296 -3.06 20.25 -0.52
C ASP A 296 -2.10 19.93 -1.66
N TYR A 297 -2.61 19.22 -2.67
CA TYR A 297 -1.88 18.77 -3.85
C TYR A 297 -2.59 19.22 -5.13
N ILE A 298 -1.84 19.92 -5.99
CA ILE A 298 -2.35 20.44 -7.26
C ILE A 298 -1.95 19.48 -8.37
N LYS A 299 -2.92 19.04 -9.18
CA LYS A 299 -2.65 18.19 -10.34
C LYS A 299 -1.89 18.94 -11.42
N VAL A 300 -0.70 18.47 -11.77
CA VAL A 300 0.20 19.12 -12.74
C VAL A 300 0.18 18.44 -14.10
N GLY A 301 -0.12 17.13 -14.16
CA GLY A 301 -0.18 16.41 -15.42
C GLY A 301 -0.65 14.97 -15.29
N THR A 302 -0.66 14.28 -16.43
CA THR A 302 -1.07 12.87 -16.55
C THR A 302 -0.20 12.16 -17.58
N SER A 303 0.00 10.85 -17.43
CA SER A 303 0.78 10.01 -18.35
C SER A 303 0.21 8.59 -18.43
N LYS A 304 0.26 7.98 -19.61
CA LYS A 304 -0.17 6.57 -19.80
C LYS A 304 0.81 5.57 -19.18
N THR A 305 2.09 5.93 -19.11
CA THR A 305 3.16 5.16 -18.49
C THR A 305 3.68 5.89 -17.24
N ARG A 306 4.40 5.18 -16.37
CA ARG A 306 5.00 5.81 -15.17
C ARG A 306 5.88 6.98 -15.64
N PRO A 307 5.61 8.22 -15.22
CA PRO A 307 6.38 9.37 -15.67
C PRO A 307 7.78 9.33 -15.05
N THR A 308 8.78 9.69 -15.85
CA THR A 308 10.16 9.88 -15.37
C THR A 308 10.29 11.20 -14.61
N TYR A 309 11.45 11.40 -13.97
CA TYR A 309 11.76 12.69 -13.35
C TYR A 309 11.66 13.85 -14.36
N GLN A 310 12.18 13.67 -15.58
CA GLN A 310 12.20 14.68 -16.64
C GLN A 310 10.79 14.97 -17.16
N ASP A 311 9.92 13.94 -17.27
CA ASP A 311 8.52 14.14 -17.62
C ASP A 311 7.82 15.02 -16.58
N VAL A 312 8.03 14.73 -15.29
CA VAL A 312 7.47 15.54 -14.20
C VAL A 312 8.03 16.95 -14.19
N GLU A 313 9.33 17.11 -14.39
CA GLU A 313 9.97 18.44 -14.47
C GLU A 313 9.33 19.30 -15.57
N LYS A 314 9.08 18.68 -16.73
CA LYS A 314 8.39 19.33 -17.86
C LYS A 314 6.93 19.64 -17.54
N MET A 315 6.19 18.73 -16.89
CA MET A 315 4.81 18.99 -16.45
C MET A 315 4.73 20.19 -15.49
N LEU A 316 5.72 20.35 -14.61
CA LEU A 316 5.82 21.52 -13.74
C LEU A 316 6.08 22.80 -14.53
N ASP A 317 7.00 22.77 -15.51
CA ASP A 317 7.28 23.93 -16.38
C ASP A 317 6.07 24.34 -17.22
N ASP A 318 5.37 23.37 -17.81
CA ASP A 318 4.16 23.61 -18.61
C ASP A 318 3.05 24.26 -17.75
N LYS A 319 3.03 24.00 -16.45
CA LYS A 319 2.12 24.61 -15.46
C LYS A 319 2.63 25.93 -14.88
N GLY A 320 3.82 26.39 -15.27
CA GLY A 320 4.43 27.61 -14.74
C GLY A 320 4.89 27.49 -13.29
N ILE A 321 5.12 26.26 -12.80
CA ILE A 321 5.56 26.00 -11.43
C ILE A 321 7.08 26.11 -11.36
N SER A 322 7.56 27.20 -10.77
CA SER A 322 8.99 27.45 -10.60
C SER A 322 9.63 26.60 -9.51
N LEU A 323 10.94 26.73 -9.32
CA LEU A 323 11.68 26.13 -8.20
C LEU A 323 11.12 26.57 -6.84
N LYS A 324 11.07 25.66 -5.85
CA LYS A 324 10.52 25.95 -4.52
C LYS A 324 11.20 27.14 -3.83
N TYR A 325 12.53 27.21 -3.86
CA TYR A 325 13.24 28.34 -3.24
C TYR A 325 12.82 29.69 -3.86
N ALA A 326 12.56 29.74 -5.17
CA ALA A 326 12.13 30.97 -5.82
C ALA A 326 10.75 31.42 -5.30
N ARG A 327 9.84 30.47 -5.05
CA ARG A 327 8.52 30.76 -4.45
C ARG A 327 8.64 31.17 -2.98
N ASP A 328 9.50 30.49 -2.22
CA ASP A 328 9.73 30.77 -0.80
C ASP A 328 10.32 32.17 -0.57
N PHE A 329 11.20 32.64 -1.47
CA PHE A 329 11.78 34.00 -1.44
C PHE A 329 10.93 35.06 -2.16
N GLY A 330 9.74 34.71 -2.67
CA GLY A 330 8.86 35.65 -3.37
C GLY A 330 9.39 36.11 -4.74
N LEU A 331 10.33 35.35 -5.33
CA LEU A 331 10.83 35.54 -6.70
C LEU A 331 9.89 34.94 -7.75
N ALA A 332 8.91 34.14 -7.32
CA ALA A 332 7.87 33.54 -8.14
C ALA A 332 6.55 33.41 -7.36
N PRO A 333 5.39 33.27 -8.04
CA PRO A 333 4.10 33.07 -7.38
C PRO A 333 4.08 31.81 -6.51
N LYS A 334 3.35 31.86 -5.38
CA LYS A 334 3.08 30.68 -4.55
C LYS A 334 2.08 29.74 -5.23
N LEU A 335 2.18 28.46 -4.88
CA LEU A 335 1.23 27.40 -5.26
C LEU A 335 0.04 27.36 -4.33
#